data_AF-A0A0Q6GU05-F1
#
_entry.id   AF-A0A0Q6GU05-F1
#
_cell.length_a   1.000
_cell.length_b   1.000
_cell.length_c   1.000
_cell.angle_alpha   90.00
_cell.angle_beta   90.00
_cell.angle_gamma   90.00
#
_symmetry.space_group_name_H-M   'P 1'
#
loop_
_entity.id
_entity.type
_entity.pdbx_description
1 polymer ?
#
loop_
_entity_poly.entity_id
_entity_poly.type
_entity_poly.pdbx_seq_one_letter_code
_entity_poly.pdbx_strand_id
1 'polypeptide(L)'
;MKIRTKEEEQRYQEEQDAELYLPGFTWGEYRRLPERQQQREEQKIMQIPASSLGYWKTCTLPSCRRAKACRGFLSEMQSRTPGYHKLFPPCIHDGAHRQAATLKELARLWGVPEDDPTT
;
A
#
# COMPACT_ATOMS: atom_id res chain seq x y z
N MET A 1 13.89 26.62 -20.83
CA MET A 1 13.63 25.16 -20.76
C MET A 1 14.88 24.44 -21.25
N LYS A 2 15.56 23.67 -20.40
CA LYS A 2 16.65 22.79 -20.86
C LYS A 2 16.01 21.54 -21.48
N ILE A 3 16.17 21.35 -22.78
CA ILE A 3 15.74 20.12 -23.46
C ILE A 3 16.78 19.06 -23.10
N ARG A 4 16.39 18.05 -22.31
CA ARG A 4 17.24 16.89 -22.01
C ARG A 4 17.47 16.09 -23.28
N THR A 5 18.66 15.54 -23.46
CA THR A 5 18.92 14.62 -24.56
C THR A 5 18.21 13.28 -24.31
N LYS A 6 17.98 12.48 -25.36
CA LYS A 6 17.38 11.14 -25.22
C LYS A 6 18.19 10.23 -24.30
N GLU A 7 19.52 10.32 -24.36
CA GLU A 7 20.43 9.55 -23.52
C GLU A 7 20.34 9.97 -22.05
N GLU A 8 20.24 11.28 -21.78
CA GLU A 8 20.00 11.76 -20.42
C GLU A 8 18.66 11.26 -19.89
N GLU A 9 17.58 11.40 -20.67
CA GLU A 9 16.26 10.92 -20.29
C GLU A 9 16.23 9.42 -19.99
N GLN A 10 16.91 8.62 -20.80
CA GLN A 10 17.04 7.19 -20.58
C GLN A 10 17.81 6.88 -19.28
N ARG A 11 18.94 7.56 -19.03
CA ARG A 11 19.69 7.38 -17.78
C ARG A 11 18.84 7.70 -16.55
N TYR A 12 18.09 8.80 -16.59
CA TYR A 12 17.20 9.16 -15.49
C TYR A 12 16.06 8.14 -15.28
N GLN A 13 15.54 7.54 -16.34
CA GLN A 13 14.55 6.48 -16.21
C GLN A 13 15.15 5.21 -15.60
N GLU A 14 16.37 4.84 -16.01
CA GLU A 14 17.09 3.69 -15.45
C GLU A 14 17.40 3.88 -13.96
N GLU A 15 17.82 5.08 -13.56
CA GLU A 15 18.04 5.45 -12.16
C GLU A 15 16.75 5.35 -11.33
N GLN A 16 15.64 5.89 -11.84
CA GLN A 16 14.34 5.76 -11.18
C GLN A 16 13.86 4.32 -11.12
N ASP A 17 14.02 3.55 -12.19
CA ASP A 17 13.59 2.17 -12.26
C ASP A 17 14.39 1.27 -11.31
N ALA A 18 15.62 1.66 -10.96
CA ALA A 18 16.48 0.97 -10.00
C ALA A 18 16.17 1.30 -8.53
N GLU A 19 15.38 2.34 -8.26
CA GLU A 19 15.02 2.75 -6.89
C GLU A 19 14.19 1.67 -6.19
N LEU A 20 14.52 1.36 -4.93
CA LEU A 20 13.74 0.40 -4.13
C LEU A 20 12.38 1.01 -3.79
N TYR A 21 11.30 0.30 -4.11
CA TYR A 21 9.93 0.80 -3.90
C TYR A 21 9.17 0.00 -2.85
N LEU A 22 9.12 -1.32 -3.01
CA LEU A 22 8.49 -2.25 -2.06
C LEU A 22 9.48 -3.35 -1.68
N PRO A 23 9.31 -4.00 -0.52
CA PRO A 23 10.10 -5.18 -0.18
C PRO A 23 10.13 -6.20 -1.32
N GLY A 24 11.31 -6.40 -1.91
CA GLY A 24 11.53 -7.32 -3.03
C GLY A 24 11.25 -6.76 -4.43
N PHE A 25 11.01 -5.46 -4.59
CA PHE A 25 10.79 -4.82 -5.89
C PHE A 25 11.47 -3.45 -5.99
N THR A 26 12.18 -3.22 -7.10
CA THR A 26 12.45 -1.85 -7.54
C THR A 26 11.20 -1.20 -8.13
N TRP A 27 11.20 0.13 -8.30
CA TRP A 27 10.12 0.87 -8.92
C TRP A 27 9.86 0.40 -10.35
N GLY A 28 10.91 0.18 -11.13
CA GLY A 28 10.80 -0.32 -12.51
C GLY A 28 10.25 -1.75 -12.57
N GLU A 29 10.66 -2.62 -11.65
CA GLU A 29 10.08 -3.98 -11.51
C GLU A 29 8.60 -3.92 -11.14
N TYR A 30 8.24 -3.12 -10.13
CA TYR A 30 6.87 -2.93 -9.68
C TYR A 30 5.95 -2.41 -10.80
N ARG A 31 6.39 -1.36 -11.52
CA ARG A 31 5.59 -0.74 -12.59
C ARG A 31 5.30 -1.68 -13.75
N ARG A 32 6.16 -2.68 -13.98
CA ARG A 32 5.97 -3.70 -15.02
C ARG A 32 5.00 -4.81 -14.62
N LEU A 33 4.62 -4.89 -13.34
CA LEU A 33 3.62 -5.85 -12.89
C LEU A 33 2.23 -5.49 -13.45
N PRO A 34 1.39 -6.49 -13.76
CA PRO A 34 -0.03 -6.23 -14.02
C PRO A 34 -0.69 -5.49 -12.86
N GLU A 35 -1.65 -4.58 -13.14
CA GLU A 35 -2.31 -3.76 -12.12
C GLU A 35 -2.86 -4.60 -10.95
N ARG A 36 -3.42 -5.78 -11.25
CA ARG A 36 -3.93 -6.69 -10.22
C ARG A 36 -2.84 -7.19 -9.25
N GLN A 37 -1.64 -7.41 -9.75
CA GLN A 37 -0.50 -7.84 -8.94
C GLN A 37 0.04 -6.66 -8.13
N GLN A 38 0.15 -5.47 -8.72
CA GLN A 38 0.50 -4.23 -8.02
C GLN A 38 -0.38 -4.01 -6.79
N GLN A 39 -1.71 -4.03 -6.98
CA GLN A 39 -2.68 -3.91 -5.89
C GLN A 39 -2.51 -4.98 -4.81
N ARG A 40 -2.12 -6.21 -5.21
CA ARG A 40 -1.93 -7.31 -4.27
C ARG A 40 -0.68 -7.12 -3.42
N GLU A 41 0.41 -6.63 -4.00
CA GLU A 41 1.64 -6.32 -3.26
C GLU A 41 1.44 -5.13 -2.31
N GLU A 42 0.74 -4.09 -2.77
CA GLU A 42 0.35 -2.96 -1.90
C GLU A 42 -0.52 -3.43 -0.72
N GLN A 43 -1.52 -4.28 -0.97
CA GLN A 43 -2.37 -4.82 0.08
C GLN A 43 -1.59 -5.68 1.08
N LYS A 44 -0.53 -6.40 0.67
CA LYS A 44 0.33 -7.13 1.61
C LYS A 44 1.03 -6.18 2.57
N ILE A 45 1.52 -5.03 2.09
CA ILE A 45 2.11 -4.02 2.97
C ILE A 45 1.06 -3.47 3.93
N MET A 46 -0.12 -3.10 3.42
CA MET A 46 -1.19 -2.54 4.25
C MET A 46 -1.82 -3.56 5.22
N GLN A 47 -1.62 -4.85 5.03
CA GLN A 47 -2.01 -5.88 6.00
C GLN A 47 -1.23 -5.75 7.32
N ILE A 48 0.00 -5.23 7.30
CA ILE A 48 0.84 -5.09 8.49
C ILE A 48 0.23 -4.08 9.49
N PRO A 49 0.03 -2.79 9.14
CA PRO A 49 -0.61 -1.82 10.03
C PRO A 49 -2.06 -2.22 10.35
N ALA A 50 -2.82 -2.77 9.40
CA ALA A 50 -4.19 -3.25 9.67
C ALA A 50 -4.24 -4.37 10.72
N SER A 51 -3.20 -5.23 10.77
CA SER A 51 -3.05 -6.25 11.80
C SER A 51 -2.71 -5.63 13.16
N SER A 52 -1.77 -4.67 13.17
CA SER A 52 -1.35 -3.94 14.37
C SER A 52 -2.53 -3.20 15.03
N LEU A 53 -3.35 -2.51 14.22
CA LEU A 53 -4.55 -1.79 14.66
C LEU A 53 -5.71 -2.70 15.08
N GLY A 54 -5.57 -4.02 14.90
CA GLY A 54 -6.56 -4.98 15.39
C GLY A 54 -7.86 -5.05 14.56
N TYR A 55 -7.88 -4.55 13.32
CA TYR A 55 -9.08 -4.55 12.48
C TYR A 55 -9.62 -5.96 12.17
N TRP A 56 -8.80 -6.99 12.34
CA TRP A 56 -9.25 -8.38 12.27
C TRP A 56 -10.37 -8.69 13.25
N LYS A 57 -10.48 -7.98 14.39
CA LYS A 57 -11.54 -8.18 15.40
C LYS A 57 -12.94 -7.91 14.86
N THR A 58 -13.06 -6.92 13.96
CA THR A 58 -14.34 -6.50 13.36
C THR A 58 -14.46 -6.89 11.89
N CYS A 59 -13.44 -7.55 11.32
CA CYS A 59 -13.46 -7.99 9.93
C CYS A 59 -14.48 -9.11 9.73
N THR A 60 -15.18 -9.10 8.59
CA THR A 60 -16.15 -10.13 8.19
C THR A 60 -15.48 -11.45 7.78
N LEU A 61 -14.22 -11.42 7.33
CA LEU A 61 -13.47 -12.61 6.92
C LEU A 61 -13.10 -13.50 8.13
N PRO A 62 -13.56 -14.76 8.18
CA PRO A 62 -13.23 -15.67 9.28
C PRO A 62 -11.73 -15.97 9.42
N SER A 63 -10.99 -15.98 8.31
CA SER A 63 -9.54 -16.21 8.31
C SER A 63 -8.78 -15.13 9.09
N CYS A 64 -9.16 -13.86 8.95
CA CYS A 64 -8.55 -12.77 9.69
C CYS A 64 -8.77 -12.92 11.21
N ARG A 65 -10.01 -13.22 11.62
CA ARG A 65 -10.36 -13.43 13.04
C ARG A 65 -9.57 -14.59 13.65
N ARG A 66 -9.49 -15.73 12.96
CA ARG A 66 -8.75 -16.91 13.44
C ARG A 66 -7.24 -16.65 13.54
N ALA A 67 -6.67 -15.97 12.53
CA ALA A 67 -5.25 -15.66 12.50
C ALA A 67 -4.85 -14.52 13.45
N LYS A 68 -5.82 -13.81 14.04
CA LYS A 68 -5.60 -12.57 14.82
C LYS A 68 -4.75 -11.54 14.06
N ALA A 69 -4.94 -11.49 12.74
CA ALA A 69 -4.19 -10.64 11.83
C ALA A 69 -4.97 -10.42 10.53
N CYS A 70 -4.70 -9.33 9.81
CA CYS A 70 -5.24 -9.11 8.49
C CYS A 70 -4.63 -10.11 7.49
N ARG A 71 -5.48 -10.90 6.83
CA ARG A 71 -5.09 -11.86 5.78
C ARG A 71 -5.92 -11.71 4.50
N GLY A 72 -6.74 -10.65 4.45
CA GLY A 72 -7.71 -10.44 3.39
C GLY A 72 -7.08 -9.75 2.18
N PHE A 73 -7.63 -10.06 1.01
CA PHE A 73 -7.40 -9.33 -0.22
C PHE A 73 -8.75 -8.91 -0.78
N LEU A 74 -8.79 -7.79 -1.51
CA LEU A 74 -9.98 -7.39 -2.23
C LEU A 74 -10.31 -8.41 -3.31
N SER A 75 -11.56 -8.86 -3.36
CA SER A 75 -12.08 -9.58 -4.53
C SER A 75 -12.12 -8.66 -5.75
N GLU A 76 -12.34 -9.22 -6.95
CA GLU A 76 -12.47 -8.41 -8.16
C GLU A 76 -13.68 -7.48 -8.05
N MET A 77 -14.79 -7.98 -7.51
CA MET A 77 -15.98 -7.19 -7.24
C MET A 77 -15.68 -6.03 -6.27
N GLN A 78 -15.05 -6.31 -5.12
CA GLN A 78 -14.71 -5.28 -4.14
C GLN A 78 -13.79 -4.21 -4.73
N SER A 79 -12.82 -4.59 -5.58
CA SER A 79 -11.92 -3.62 -6.21
C SER A 79 -12.60 -2.65 -7.19
N ARG A 80 -13.85 -2.93 -7.58
CA ARG A 80 -14.69 -2.07 -8.44
C ARG A 80 -15.82 -1.38 -7.65
N THR A 81 -16.00 -1.71 -6.38
CA THR A 81 -17.09 -1.17 -5.55
C THR A 81 -16.66 0.16 -4.92
N PRO A 82 -17.48 1.23 -5.02
CA PRO A 82 -17.23 2.48 -4.30
C PRO A 82 -17.04 2.25 -2.80
N GLY A 83 -16.08 2.97 -2.19
CA GLY A 83 -15.73 2.82 -0.78
C GLY A 83 -14.63 1.78 -0.50
N TYR A 84 -14.25 0.96 -1.48
CA TYR A 84 -13.00 0.21 -1.44
C TYR A 84 -11.91 0.95 -2.21
N HIS A 85 -10.76 1.14 -1.58
CA HIS A 85 -9.59 1.69 -2.24
C HIS A 85 -8.58 0.57 -2.45
N LYS A 86 -8.06 0.44 -3.68
CA LYS A 86 -7.33 -0.74 -4.18
C LYS A 86 -6.07 -1.10 -3.39
N LEU A 87 -5.44 -0.08 -2.79
CA LEU A 87 -4.28 -0.19 -1.90
C LEU A 87 -4.58 -0.97 -0.60
N PHE A 88 -5.81 -0.85 -0.09
CA PHE A 88 -6.13 -1.27 1.27
C PHE A 88 -6.82 -2.65 1.29
N PRO A 89 -6.42 -3.57 2.18
CA PRO A 89 -7.12 -4.83 2.38
C PRO A 89 -8.55 -4.60 2.89
N PRO A 90 -9.45 -5.59 2.74
CA PRO A 90 -10.87 -5.44 3.08
C PRO A 90 -11.15 -5.14 4.56
N CYS A 91 -10.18 -5.35 5.46
CA CYS A 91 -10.31 -5.00 6.88
C CYS A 91 -10.42 -3.48 7.14
N ILE A 92 -9.98 -2.66 6.18
CA ILE A 92 -9.91 -1.19 6.27
C ILE A 92 -11.15 -0.52 5.67
N HIS A 93 -12.12 -1.31 5.17
CA HIS A 93 -13.29 -0.82 4.42
C HIS A 93 -14.12 0.28 5.10
N ASP A 94 -14.10 0.42 6.43
CA ASP A 94 -14.94 1.36 7.20
C ASP A 94 -14.54 2.85 7.05
N GLY A 95 -14.21 3.28 5.84
CA GLY A 95 -14.08 4.68 5.43
C GLY A 95 -12.73 5.33 5.68
N ALA A 96 -12.67 6.64 5.38
CA ALA A 96 -11.46 7.45 5.41
C ALA A 96 -10.74 7.45 6.77
N HIS A 97 -11.49 7.34 7.88
CA HIS A 97 -10.91 7.25 9.22
C HIS A 97 -9.97 6.05 9.38
N ARG A 98 -10.38 4.85 8.93
CA ARG A 98 -9.53 3.66 9.05
C ARG A 98 -8.33 3.73 8.11
N GLN A 99 -8.51 4.33 6.93
CA GLN A 99 -7.44 4.55 5.96
C GLN A 99 -6.36 5.48 6.55
N ALA A 100 -6.76 6.63 7.10
CA ALA A 100 -5.85 7.57 7.74
C ALA A 100 -5.10 6.93 8.92
N ALA A 101 -5.81 6.21 9.80
CA ALA A 101 -5.18 5.50 10.91
C ALA A 101 -4.20 4.41 10.42
N THR A 102 -4.51 3.73 9.33
CA THR A 102 -3.61 2.73 8.72
C THR A 102 -2.33 3.36 8.21
N LEU A 103 -2.44 4.50 7.50
CA LEU A 103 -1.27 5.22 6.98
C LEU A 103 -0.41 5.76 8.12
N LYS A 104 -1.04 6.31 9.18
CA LYS A 104 -0.34 6.75 10.39
C LYS A 104 0.41 5.60 11.07
N GLU A 105 -0.25 4.46 11.22
CA GLU A 105 0.38 3.27 11.79
C GLU A 105 1.51 2.73 10.93
N LEU A 106 1.37 2.77 9.59
CA LEU A 106 2.42 2.38 8.67
C LEU A 106 3.66 3.26 8.82
N ALA A 107 3.48 4.58 8.87
CA ALA A 107 4.56 5.54 9.12
C ALA A 107 5.27 5.25 10.45
N ARG A 108 4.51 5.03 11.53
CA ARG A 108 5.04 4.66 12.85
C ARG A 108 5.85 3.36 12.79
N LEU A 109 5.37 2.33 12.09
CA LEU A 109 6.05 1.04 11.95
C LEU A 109 7.33 1.13 11.10
N TRP A 110 7.39 2.06 10.14
CA TRP A 110 8.60 2.35 9.36
C TRP A 110 9.55 3.35 10.02
N GLY A 111 9.21 3.86 11.20
CA GLY A 111 10.04 4.83 11.91
C GLY A 111 10.09 6.20 11.22
N VAL A 112 9.11 6.52 10.38
CA VAL A 112 8.94 7.87 9.85
C VAL A 112 8.46 8.75 11.01
N PRO A 113 9.14 9.88 11.30
CA PRO A 113 8.69 10.80 12.34
C PRO A 113 7.25 11.23 12.06
N GLU A 114 6.41 11.30 13.09
CA GLU A 114 5.20 12.10 12.96
C GLU A 114 5.68 13.54 12.77
N ASP A 115 5.41 14.14 11.62
CA ASP A 115 5.59 15.58 11.48
C ASP A 115 4.73 16.22 12.57
N ASP A 116 5.39 16.74 13.61
CA ASP A 116 4.77 17.58 14.61
C ASP A 116 4.10 18.71 13.83
N PRO A 117 2.76 18.87 13.87
CA PRO A 117 2.14 20.00 13.22
C PRO A 117 2.68 21.24 13.91
N THR A 118 3.66 21.89 13.28
CA THR A 118 4.18 23.19 13.70
C THR A 118 3.00 24.15 13.77
N THR A 119 2.64 24.48 15.02
CA THR A 119 2.05 25.71 15.58
C THR A 119 1.07 26.50 14.71
#